data_AF-A0A8X7YJ12-F1
#
_entry.id   AF-A0A8X7YJ12-F1
#
_cell.length_a   1.000
_cell.length_b   1.000
_cell.length_c   1.000
_cell.angle_alpha   90.00
_cell.angle_beta   90.00
_cell.angle_gamma   90.00
#
_symmetry.space_group_name_H-M   'P 1'
#
loop_
_entity.id
_entity.type
_entity.pdbx_description
1 polymer ?
#
loop_
_entity_poly.entity_id
_entity_poly.type
_entity_poly.pdbx_seq_one_letter_code
_entity_poly.pdbx_strand_id
1 'polypeptide(L)'
;MKRFFKPIEKDGSAKKPTLSTNQEDNEKKEASESEETKNNGNTMKKEPLKFITWNANSLLLRVKNNWPGFSKFVSDIDPDVIVIQEVRMPAAGSKGAPKNSGEIKDDTNSSREEKKILMRALSSSPFGNYRVWWSLADSKYAGTALLVKKCFQPVKVSFALDQTASKHEPDGRVILAEFKTFRLLNTYAPNNGWKEEENSFQRRRKWDKRMLEVVVRLSDKPLIWCGDLNVSHEEIDVSHPEFFSAAKVNGYVPPNKEDCGQPGFTLSERKRFGAILKEGKLIDAYRFLHKERDMEHGFSWSGNPIGKYRGKRMRIDYFIVSEKLKDRIIQCEMHGHGIELEGFYGSDHCPVSLELSPASPDSNES
;
A
#
# COMPACT_ATOMS: atom_id res chain seq x y z
N MET A 1 28.63 42.62 -24.06
CA MET A 1 28.84 43.60 -22.97
C MET A 1 29.10 42.83 -21.66
N LYS A 2 30.37 42.68 -21.27
CA LYS A 2 30.75 42.14 -19.95
C LYS A 2 30.57 43.26 -18.91
N ARG A 3 29.86 43.00 -17.81
CA ARG A 3 29.99 43.78 -16.57
C ARG A 3 30.31 42.84 -15.41
N PHE A 4 31.45 43.15 -14.81
CA PHE A 4 32.11 42.50 -13.69
C PHE A 4 31.41 42.86 -12.37
N PHE A 5 31.37 41.92 -11.42
CA PHE A 5 31.25 42.24 -10.00
C PHE A 5 32.53 41.76 -9.29
N LYS A 6 33.15 42.68 -8.55
CA LYS A 6 34.38 42.49 -7.76
C LYS A 6 34.07 41.78 -6.43
N PRO A 7 35.03 41.04 -5.84
CA PRO A 7 34.90 40.44 -4.52
C PRO A 7 35.11 41.49 -3.40
N ILE A 8 34.46 41.29 -2.27
CA ILE A 8 34.67 42.07 -1.04
C ILE A 8 35.69 41.32 -0.17
N GLU A 9 36.79 41.99 0.18
CA GLU A 9 37.78 41.53 1.15
C GLU A 9 37.44 41.95 2.59
N LYS A 10 37.99 41.18 3.53
CA LYS A 10 37.87 41.29 5.00
C LYS A 10 38.86 42.32 5.57
N ASP A 11 38.44 42.98 6.64
CA ASP A 11 39.27 43.46 7.76
C ASP A 11 38.59 42.97 9.05
N GLY A 12 39.22 42.61 10.17
CA GLY A 12 40.60 42.67 10.61
C GLY A 12 40.60 42.65 12.14
N SER A 13 41.07 41.53 12.73
CA SER A 13 41.67 41.34 14.08
C SER A 13 41.00 41.86 15.37
N ALA A 14 40.82 40.96 16.35
CA ALA A 14 41.22 41.18 17.75
C ALA A 14 41.35 39.85 18.52
N LYS A 15 42.25 39.84 19.53
CA LYS A 15 42.95 38.69 20.15
C LYS A 15 42.14 37.88 21.19
N LYS A 16 42.62 36.64 21.40
CA LYS A 16 42.31 35.68 22.50
C LYS A 16 42.52 36.27 23.91
N PRO A 17 41.91 35.61 24.92
CA PRO A 17 42.72 35.03 25.99
C PRO A 17 42.44 33.54 26.25
N THR A 18 43.45 32.89 26.81
CA THR A 18 43.55 31.46 27.22
C THR A 18 43.52 31.34 28.74
N LEU A 19 43.39 30.10 29.24
CA LEU A 19 43.57 29.53 30.61
C LEU A 19 42.23 29.02 31.18
N SER A 20 42.12 27.87 31.84
CA SER A 20 42.99 26.72 32.12
C SER A 20 42.10 25.61 32.73
N THR A 21 42.63 24.39 32.71
CA THR A 21 42.12 23.13 33.27
C THR A 21 41.70 23.14 34.74
N ASN A 22 40.75 22.27 35.12
CA ASN A 22 40.86 21.38 36.30
C ASN A 22 39.91 20.19 36.18
N GLN A 23 40.43 19.00 36.50
CA GLN A 23 39.72 17.75 36.78
C GLN A 23 39.03 17.83 38.15
N GLU A 24 37.92 17.11 38.34
CA GLU A 24 37.75 16.14 39.43
C GLU A 24 36.41 15.39 39.34
N ASP A 25 36.37 14.27 40.04
CA ASP A 25 35.52 13.08 39.91
C ASP A 25 34.14 13.15 40.57
N ASN A 26 33.38 12.07 40.31
CA ASN A 26 32.26 11.52 41.09
C ASN A 26 30.92 12.29 40.98
N GLU A 27 29.74 11.66 40.89
CA GLU A 27 29.32 10.46 41.57
C GLU A 27 28.04 9.90 40.90
N LYS A 28 27.85 8.58 41.06
CA LYS A 28 26.65 7.83 40.67
C LYS A 28 25.37 8.46 41.26
N LYS A 29 24.32 8.58 40.45
CA LYS A 29 22.94 8.60 40.94
C LYS A 29 22.15 7.49 40.27
N GLU A 30 22.10 6.35 40.96
CA GLU A 30 20.97 5.44 40.87
C GLU A 30 19.73 6.17 41.39
N ALA A 31 18.70 6.26 40.57
CA ALA A 31 17.35 6.61 41.00
C ALA A 31 16.48 5.37 40.80
N SER A 32 16.17 4.74 41.93
CA SER A 32 15.11 3.77 42.10
C SER A 32 13.73 4.44 42.02
N GLU A 33 12.70 3.59 41.86
CA GLU A 33 11.25 3.86 41.86
C GLU A 33 10.68 4.25 40.49
N SER A 34 9.71 3.53 39.91
CA SER A 34 8.60 2.82 40.54
C SER A 34 8.11 1.65 39.67
N GLU A 35 7.78 0.56 40.34
CA GLU A 35 7.09 -0.60 39.78
C GLU A 35 5.70 -0.17 39.30
N GLU A 36 5.47 -0.20 37.98
CA GLU A 36 4.12 -0.21 37.43
C GLU A 36 3.45 -1.52 37.83
N THR A 37 2.44 -1.38 38.68
CA THR A 37 1.49 -2.41 39.06
C THR A 37 0.89 -3.03 37.80
N LYS A 38 1.23 -4.31 37.55
CA LYS A 38 0.61 -5.15 36.54
C LYS A 38 -0.87 -5.32 36.88
N ASN A 39 -1.70 -4.45 36.30
CA ASN A 39 -3.13 -4.67 36.27
C ASN A 39 -3.40 -5.78 35.23
N ASN A 40 -3.43 -7.02 35.71
CA ASN A 40 -3.82 -8.22 34.95
C ASN A 40 -5.35 -8.18 34.69
N GLY A 41 -5.80 -7.18 33.94
CA GLY A 41 -7.07 -7.21 33.25
C GLY A 41 -6.83 -7.91 31.92
N ASN A 42 -7.49 -9.05 31.70
CA ASN A 42 -7.58 -9.74 30.42
C ASN A 42 -8.33 -8.87 29.39
N THR A 43 -7.79 -7.70 29.08
CA THR A 43 -8.20 -6.91 27.93
C THR A 43 -7.63 -7.65 26.73
N MET A 44 -8.48 -8.47 26.09
CA MET A 44 -8.22 -8.92 24.73
C MET A 44 -7.79 -7.69 23.94
N LYS A 45 -6.49 -7.61 23.57
CA LYS A 45 -5.97 -6.50 22.77
C LYS A 45 -6.88 -6.42 21.54
N LYS A 46 -7.58 -5.28 21.40
CA LYS A 46 -8.49 -5.03 20.29
C LYS A 46 -7.72 -5.28 19.00
N GLU A 47 -8.29 -6.07 18.10
CA GLU A 47 -7.73 -6.33 16.78
C GLU A 47 -8.42 -5.42 15.75
N PRO A 48 -7.73 -5.00 14.66
CA PRO A 48 -8.36 -4.21 13.61
C PRO A 48 -9.52 -4.95 12.96
N LEU A 49 -10.61 -4.22 12.68
CA LEU A 49 -11.81 -4.76 12.03
C LEU A 49 -12.19 -3.99 10.77
N LYS A 50 -11.79 -2.72 10.66
CA LYS A 50 -12.07 -1.87 9.49
C LYS A 50 -10.81 -1.57 8.71
N PHE A 51 -10.83 -1.86 7.42
CA PHE A 51 -9.67 -1.75 6.54
C PHE A 51 -10.03 -0.93 5.31
N ILE A 52 -9.07 -0.13 4.83
CA ILE A 52 -9.14 0.52 3.51
C ILE A 52 -7.89 0.16 2.71
N THR A 53 -8.07 -0.10 1.42
CA THR A 53 -6.99 -0.11 0.43
C THR A 53 -7.24 0.93 -0.65
N TRP A 54 -6.20 1.60 -1.12
CA TRP A 54 -6.31 2.58 -2.20
C TRP A 54 -5.02 2.74 -3.00
N ASN A 55 -5.08 2.51 -4.31
CA ASN A 55 -4.01 2.95 -5.22
C ASN A 55 -4.15 4.47 -5.46
N ALA A 56 -3.21 5.24 -4.92
CA ALA A 56 -3.28 6.70 -4.96
C ALA A 56 -2.77 7.31 -6.28
N ASN A 57 -2.10 6.52 -7.13
CA ASN A 57 -1.43 7.01 -8.35
C ASN A 57 -0.67 8.33 -8.08
N SER A 58 0.37 8.22 -7.24
CA SER A 58 1.10 9.30 -6.55
C SER A 58 0.38 9.93 -5.36
N LEU A 59 0.68 9.45 -4.16
CA LEU A 59 0.17 10.00 -2.90
C LEU A 59 0.50 11.50 -2.73
N LEU A 60 1.72 11.93 -3.09
CA LEU A 60 2.10 13.34 -3.02
C LEU A 60 1.21 14.24 -3.89
N LEU A 61 0.84 13.77 -5.08
CA LEU A 61 -0.07 14.51 -5.97
C LEU A 61 -1.48 14.58 -5.39
N ARG A 62 -1.96 13.49 -4.76
CA ARG A 62 -3.24 13.50 -4.04
C ARG A 62 -3.25 14.48 -2.89
N VAL A 63 -2.18 14.50 -2.09
CA VAL A 63 -2.03 15.45 -0.98
C VAL A 63 -2.09 16.91 -1.46
N LYS A 64 -1.49 17.22 -2.62
CA LYS A 64 -1.49 18.59 -3.16
C LYS A 64 -2.85 19.03 -3.71
N ASN A 65 -3.62 18.11 -4.30
CA ASN A 65 -4.77 18.50 -5.13
C ASN A 65 -6.14 18.09 -4.57
N ASN A 66 -6.24 16.98 -3.83
CA ASN A 66 -7.52 16.35 -3.45
C ASN A 66 -7.53 15.80 -2.01
N TRP A 67 -6.62 16.27 -1.15
CA TRP A 67 -6.49 15.74 0.21
C TRP A 67 -7.71 15.96 1.11
N PRO A 68 -8.40 17.12 1.09
CA PRO A 68 -9.55 17.33 1.98
C PRO A 68 -10.68 16.33 1.75
N GLY A 69 -10.97 15.98 0.49
CA GLY A 69 -11.98 14.99 0.15
C GLY A 69 -11.64 13.61 0.70
N PHE A 70 -10.40 13.14 0.48
CA PHE A 70 -9.94 11.86 1.01
C PHE A 70 -9.86 11.85 2.55
N SER A 71 -9.45 12.97 3.16
CA SER A 71 -9.40 13.12 4.62
C SER A 71 -10.79 13.03 5.25
N LYS A 72 -11.80 13.66 4.61
CA LYS A 72 -13.19 13.54 5.04
C LYS A 72 -13.67 12.10 4.94
N PHE A 73 -13.43 11.45 3.79
CA PHE A 73 -13.76 10.04 3.59
C PHE A 73 -13.17 9.11 4.67
N VAL A 74 -11.88 9.27 4.97
CA VAL A 74 -11.24 8.49 6.04
C VAL A 74 -11.86 8.79 7.41
N SER A 75 -12.28 10.03 7.66
CA SER A 75 -12.96 10.39 8.91
C SER A 75 -14.36 9.77 9.01
N ASP A 76 -15.09 9.69 7.89
CA ASP A 76 -16.44 9.13 7.83
C ASP A 76 -16.41 7.59 8.02
N ILE A 77 -15.44 6.90 7.40
CA ILE A 77 -15.29 5.44 7.53
C ILE A 77 -14.62 5.04 8.86
N ASP A 78 -13.73 5.89 9.39
CA ASP A 78 -12.91 5.67 10.58
C ASP A 78 -12.18 4.30 10.57
N PRO A 79 -11.38 3.98 9.53
CA PRO A 79 -10.74 2.67 9.40
C PRO A 79 -9.69 2.43 10.47
N ASP A 80 -9.47 1.19 10.87
CA ASP A 80 -8.39 0.83 11.80
C ASP A 80 -7.03 0.76 11.08
N VAL A 81 -7.06 0.33 9.82
CA VAL A 81 -5.89 0.18 8.96
C VAL A 81 -6.17 0.73 7.56
N ILE A 82 -5.21 1.48 7.03
CA ILE A 82 -5.24 1.99 5.65
C ILE A 82 -3.97 1.51 4.95
N VAL A 83 -4.10 0.95 3.77
CA VAL A 83 -2.97 0.63 2.90
C VAL A 83 -3.06 1.43 1.61
N ILE A 84 -1.93 1.98 1.18
CA ILE A 84 -1.86 2.84 0.00
C ILE A 84 -0.84 2.26 -0.97
N GLN A 85 -1.21 2.10 -2.23
CA GLN A 85 -0.32 1.71 -3.32
C GLN A 85 0.03 2.92 -4.18
N GLU A 86 1.11 2.78 -4.95
CA GLU A 86 1.68 3.85 -5.78
C GLU A 86 1.88 5.18 -5.03
N VAL A 87 2.53 5.08 -3.88
CA VAL A 87 2.96 6.25 -3.12
C VAL A 87 3.89 7.14 -3.96
N ARG A 88 4.74 6.51 -4.78
CA ARG A 88 5.72 7.14 -5.69
C ARG A 88 6.68 8.09 -4.99
N MET A 89 7.07 7.74 -3.76
CA MET A 89 8.15 8.40 -3.02
C MET A 89 9.39 7.51 -3.00
N PRO A 90 10.60 8.10 -3.08
CA PRO A 90 11.83 7.33 -3.03
C PRO A 90 12.20 6.95 -1.59
N ALA A 91 12.82 5.78 -1.42
CA ALA A 91 13.31 5.27 -0.15
C ALA A 91 14.42 6.16 0.43
N ALA A 92 14.43 6.34 1.75
CA ALA A 92 15.53 6.98 2.45
C ALA A 92 16.81 6.12 2.38
N GLY A 93 17.97 6.78 2.34
CA GLY A 93 19.29 6.14 2.28
C GLY A 93 19.92 6.08 0.89
N SER A 94 21.14 5.52 0.85
CA SER A 94 21.91 5.34 -0.40
C SER A 94 21.29 4.24 -1.27
N LYS A 95 21.43 4.38 -2.59
CA LYS A 95 20.94 3.40 -3.57
C LYS A 95 21.48 2.00 -3.26
N GLY A 96 20.60 0.99 -3.19
CA GLY A 96 20.97 -0.39 -2.86
C GLY A 96 21.26 -0.69 -1.38
N ALA A 97 21.19 0.30 -0.48
CA ALA A 97 21.27 0.07 0.96
C ALA A 97 19.95 -0.53 1.52
N PRO A 98 19.96 -1.14 2.71
CA PRO A 98 18.72 -1.50 3.41
C PRO A 98 17.82 -0.27 3.56
N LYS A 99 16.54 -0.43 3.24
CA LYS A 99 15.58 0.68 3.23
C LYS A 99 15.03 0.92 4.63
N ASN A 100 14.87 2.19 5.01
CA ASN A 100 14.22 2.57 6.27
C ASN A 100 12.70 2.63 6.06
N SER A 101 11.95 1.82 6.81
CA SER A 101 10.48 1.79 6.71
C SER A 101 9.78 2.91 7.48
N GLY A 102 10.47 3.64 8.35
CA GLY A 102 9.92 4.80 9.05
C GLY A 102 10.15 6.12 8.31
N GLU A 103 10.95 6.13 7.26
CA GLU A 103 11.45 7.37 6.65
C GLU A 103 11.32 7.40 5.12
N ILE A 104 11.16 8.63 4.63
CA ILE A 104 11.22 8.97 3.22
C ILE A 104 12.51 9.76 2.97
N LYS A 105 13.06 9.59 1.77
CA LYS A 105 14.26 10.30 1.29
C LYS A 105 14.17 11.81 1.47
N ASP A 106 15.26 12.42 1.90
CA ASP A 106 15.38 13.86 2.20
C ASP A 106 16.81 14.42 2.01
N ASP A 107 17.61 13.76 1.17
CA ASP A 107 18.99 14.13 0.86
C ASP A 107 19.11 15.44 0.03
N THR A 108 18.10 15.78 -0.76
CA THR A 108 18.05 16.98 -1.60
C THR A 108 17.03 18.00 -1.08
N ASN A 109 17.15 19.27 -1.48
CA ASN A 109 16.14 20.29 -1.16
C ASN A 109 14.74 19.91 -1.67
N SER A 110 14.66 19.32 -2.86
CA SER A 110 13.40 18.87 -3.45
C SER A 110 12.77 17.74 -2.63
N SER A 111 13.54 16.70 -2.30
CA SER A 111 13.03 15.57 -1.51
C SER A 111 12.63 15.98 -0.08
N ARG A 112 13.35 16.94 0.54
CA ARG A 112 12.94 17.54 1.83
C ARG A 112 11.58 18.23 1.76
N GLU A 113 11.34 19.03 0.73
CA GLU A 113 10.08 19.75 0.59
C GLU A 113 8.90 18.80 0.35
N GLU A 114 9.09 17.80 -0.52
CA GLU A 114 8.07 16.77 -0.77
C GLU A 114 7.75 15.96 0.49
N LYS A 115 8.78 15.52 1.24
CA LYS A 115 8.62 14.84 2.53
C LYS A 115 7.84 15.72 3.51
N LYS A 116 8.19 17.01 3.61
CA LYS A 116 7.52 17.96 4.51
C LYS A 116 6.03 18.10 4.21
N ILE A 117 5.66 18.22 2.93
CA ILE A 117 4.26 18.30 2.50
C ILE A 117 3.49 17.04 2.94
N LEU A 118 4.04 15.86 2.64
CA LEU A 118 3.40 14.59 2.95
C LEU A 118 3.29 14.36 4.46
N MET A 119 4.36 14.61 5.22
CA MET A 119 4.37 14.42 6.67
C MET A 119 3.46 15.41 7.40
N ARG A 120 3.29 16.64 6.89
CA ARG A 120 2.31 17.60 7.43
C ARG A 120 0.88 17.08 7.23
N ALA A 121 0.58 16.54 6.05
CA ALA A 121 -0.72 15.97 5.73
C ALA A 121 -1.03 14.76 6.63
N LEU A 122 -0.06 13.87 6.83
CA LEU A 122 -0.21 12.66 7.66
C LEU A 122 -0.17 12.93 9.17
N SER A 123 0.40 14.06 9.61
CA SER A 123 0.34 14.49 11.01
C SER A 123 -0.99 15.17 11.38
N SER A 124 -1.79 15.55 10.38
CA SER A 124 -3.08 16.23 10.58
C SER A 124 -4.22 15.22 10.77
N SER A 125 -5.32 15.63 11.40
CA SER A 125 -6.53 14.79 11.52
C SER A 125 -7.07 14.41 10.13
N PRO A 126 -7.55 13.17 9.91
CA PRO A 126 -7.63 12.05 10.88
C PRO A 126 -6.33 11.24 11.03
N PHE A 127 -5.33 11.46 10.19
CA PHE A 127 -4.14 10.62 10.06
C PHE A 127 -3.14 10.74 11.21
N GLY A 128 -3.15 11.84 11.97
CA GLY A 128 -2.24 12.05 13.11
C GLY A 128 -2.33 10.95 14.20
N ASN A 129 -3.41 10.17 14.22
CA ASN A 129 -3.61 9.03 15.11
C ASN A 129 -3.10 7.70 14.56
N TYR A 130 -2.42 7.68 13.41
CA TYR A 130 -1.88 6.48 12.78
C TYR A 130 -0.35 6.43 12.90
N ARG A 131 0.18 5.21 12.97
CA ARG A 131 1.59 4.90 12.71
C ARG A 131 1.74 4.53 11.25
N VAL A 132 2.81 4.98 10.60
CA VAL A 132 3.03 4.77 9.18
C VAL A 132 4.29 3.94 8.94
N TRP A 133 4.18 2.93 8.09
CA TRP A 133 5.30 2.19 7.53
C TRP A 133 5.34 2.36 6.02
N TRP A 134 6.54 2.53 5.49
CA TRP A 134 6.82 2.73 4.09
C TRP A 134 7.54 1.53 3.51
N SER A 135 7.07 1.02 2.37
CA SER A 135 7.83 0.11 1.52
C SER A 135 8.10 0.82 0.22
N LEU A 136 9.28 1.41 0.04
CA LEU A 136 9.58 2.30 -1.09
C LEU A 136 10.62 1.70 -2.01
N ALA A 137 10.74 2.24 -3.22
CA ALA A 137 11.80 1.93 -4.18
C ALA A 137 12.87 3.03 -4.18
N ASP A 138 14.02 2.79 -4.80
CA ASP A 138 15.03 3.84 -4.99
C ASP A 138 14.55 4.93 -5.96
N SER A 139 13.52 4.64 -6.77
CA SER A 139 12.87 5.53 -7.73
C SER A 139 11.43 5.88 -7.35
N LYS A 140 10.88 6.94 -7.95
CA LYS A 140 9.49 7.41 -7.76
C LYS A 140 8.49 6.67 -8.67
N TYR A 141 8.52 5.34 -8.68
CA TYR A 141 7.68 4.55 -9.60
C TYR A 141 6.53 3.80 -8.90
N ALA A 142 6.84 3.05 -7.85
CA ALA A 142 5.87 2.21 -7.15
C ALA A 142 5.75 2.65 -5.68
N GLY A 143 6.14 1.78 -4.76
CA GLY A 143 6.09 2.02 -3.33
C GLY A 143 4.67 1.94 -2.74
N THR A 144 4.61 1.50 -1.49
CA THR A 144 3.38 1.32 -0.73
C THR A 144 3.54 1.88 0.68
N ALA A 145 2.42 2.19 1.32
CA ALA A 145 2.36 2.60 2.72
C ALA A 145 1.33 1.77 3.48
N LEU A 146 1.60 1.54 4.76
CA LEU A 146 0.69 0.96 5.72
C LEU A 146 0.49 1.98 6.85
N LEU A 147 -0.75 2.35 7.12
CA LEU A 147 -1.13 3.18 8.24
C LEU A 147 -1.98 2.34 9.20
N VAL A 148 -1.60 2.28 10.47
CA VAL A 148 -2.35 1.56 11.51
C VAL A 148 -2.66 2.54 12.64
N LYS A 149 -3.93 2.64 13.07
CA LYS A 149 -4.29 3.46 14.23
C LYS A 149 -3.43 3.08 15.44
N LYS A 150 -2.93 4.06 16.19
CA LYS A 150 -1.94 3.89 17.27
C LYS A 150 -2.39 2.97 18.41
N CYS A 151 -3.69 2.73 18.57
CA CYS A 151 -4.25 1.79 19.54
C CYS A 151 -4.12 0.32 19.13
N PHE A 152 -3.81 0.04 17.86
CA PHE A 152 -3.46 -1.29 17.36
C PHE A 152 -1.95 -1.39 17.15
N GLN A 153 -1.42 -2.60 17.31
CA GLN A 153 0.01 -2.84 17.16
C GLN A 153 0.23 -4.20 16.47
N PRO A 154 0.76 -4.21 15.23
CA PRO A 154 1.26 -5.43 14.61
C PRO A 154 2.38 -6.03 15.48
N VAL A 155 2.41 -7.36 15.56
CA VAL A 155 3.48 -8.15 16.16
C VAL A 155 4.77 -8.01 15.34
N LYS A 156 4.65 -8.02 14.01
CA LYS A 156 5.76 -7.88 13.07
C LYS A 156 5.30 -7.18 11.80
N VAL A 157 6.17 -6.37 11.21
CA VAL A 157 5.97 -5.82 9.86
C VAL A 157 7.17 -6.22 9.00
N SER A 158 6.90 -6.79 7.83
CA SER A 158 7.88 -7.22 6.84
C SER A 158 7.60 -6.58 5.48
N PHE A 159 8.63 -6.42 4.65
CA PHE A 159 8.55 -5.64 3.40
C PHE A 159 8.88 -6.47 2.16
N ALA A 160 8.82 -7.79 2.31
CA ALA A 160 9.08 -8.75 1.25
C ALA A 160 8.16 -9.95 1.35
N LEU A 161 7.99 -10.62 0.20
CA LEU A 161 7.24 -11.88 0.13
C LEU A 161 7.98 -13.00 0.86
N ASP A 162 9.30 -12.93 0.95
CA ASP A 162 10.10 -13.84 1.76
C ASP A 162 10.30 -13.23 3.16
N GLN A 163 9.75 -13.86 4.19
CA GLN A 163 9.84 -13.38 5.57
C GLN A 163 11.25 -13.49 6.17
N THR A 164 12.15 -14.24 5.54
CA THR A 164 13.56 -14.35 5.94
C THR A 164 14.42 -13.24 5.34
N ALA A 165 13.90 -12.55 4.32
CA ALA A 165 14.60 -11.43 3.72
C ALA A 165 14.65 -10.25 4.71
N SER A 166 15.87 -9.83 5.04
CA SER A 166 16.13 -8.61 5.81
C SER A 166 15.96 -7.33 4.99
N LYS A 167 15.67 -7.46 3.69
CA LYS A 167 15.56 -6.36 2.72
C LYS A 167 14.15 -6.26 2.18
N HIS A 168 13.74 -5.02 1.91
CA HIS A 168 12.51 -4.74 1.17
C HIS A 168 12.59 -5.30 -0.25
N GLU A 169 11.44 -5.63 -0.85
CA GLU A 169 11.39 -5.83 -2.29
C GLU A 169 11.93 -4.58 -3.01
N PRO A 170 12.67 -4.74 -4.12
CA PRO A 170 13.29 -3.62 -4.84
C PRO A 170 12.30 -2.49 -5.18
N ASP A 171 11.07 -2.83 -5.54
CA ASP A 171 10.04 -1.89 -5.97
C ASP A 171 9.13 -1.38 -4.83
N GLY A 172 9.30 -1.88 -3.60
CA GLY A 172 8.43 -1.47 -2.47
C GLY A 172 6.97 -1.93 -2.60
N ARG A 173 6.73 -3.01 -3.35
CA ARG A 173 5.39 -3.51 -3.70
C ARG A 173 4.69 -4.32 -2.60
N VAL A 174 5.34 -4.52 -1.45
CA VAL A 174 4.88 -5.47 -0.43
C VAL A 174 5.01 -4.88 0.96
N ILE A 175 3.94 -5.02 1.75
CA ILE A 175 3.96 -4.91 3.21
C ILE A 175 3.15 -6.08 3.78
N LEU A 176 3.77 -6.86 4.66
CA LEU A 176 3.12 -7.91 5.42
C LEU A 176 3.14 -7.54 6.91
N ALA A 177 1.97 -7.21 7.46
CA ALA A 177 1.79 -6.93 8.87
C ALA A 177 1.14 -8.14 9.56
N GLU A 178 1.82 -8.69 10.56
CA GLU A 178 1.32 -9.79 11.37
C GLU A 178 0.66 -9.26 12.62
N PHE A 179 -0.62 -9.57 12.82
CA PHE A 179 -1.36 -9.34 14.04
C PHE A 179 -1.45 -10.65 14.85
N LYS A 180 -2.07 -10.59 16.04
CA LYS A 180 -2.13 -11.77 16.92
C LYS A 180 -2.98 -12.86 16.26
N THR A 181 -4.11 -12.48 15.69
CA THR A 181 -5.12 -13.40 15.15
C THR A 181 -5.12 -13.55 13.62
N PHE A 182 -4.53 -12.62 12.87
CA PHE A 182 -4.47 -12.67 11.41
C PHE A 182 -3.19 -12.03 10.85
N ARG A 183 -2.96 -12.15 9.55
CA ARG A 183 -1.94 -11.41 8.80
C ARG A 183 -2.61 -10.53 7.75
N LEU A 184 -2.14 -9.28 7.62
CA LEU A 184 -2.52 -8.38 6.55
C LEU A 184 -1.37 -8.30 5.54
N LEU A 185 -1.61 -8.76 4.32
CA LEU A 185 -0.70 -8.64 3.19
C LEU A 185 -1.21 -7.56 2.26
N ASN A 186 -0.49 -6.45 2.15
CA ASN A 186 -0.68 -5.45 1.11
C ASN A 186 0.28 -5.75 -0.06
N THR A 187 -0.26 -5.77 -1.28
CA THR A 187 0.56 -5.84 -2.49
C THR A 187 0.15 -4.84 -3.56
N TYR A 188 1.13 -4.35 -4.29
CA TYR A 188 0.96 -3.72 -5.59
C TYR A 188 1.55 -4.62 -6.69
N ALA A 189 0.72 -5.45 -7.30
CA ALA A 189 1.18 -6.41 -8.30
C ALA A 189 1.75 -5.70 -9.54
N PRO A 190 2.80 -6.22 -10.19
CA PRO A 190 3.30 -5.65 -11.42
C PRO A 190 2.25 -5.79 -12.53
N ASN A 191 1.97 -4.69 -13.24
CA ASN A 191 1.21 -4.75 -14.47
C ASN A 191 2.05 -5.41 -15.58
N ASN A 192 1.40 -6.22 -16.41
CA ASN A 192 2.03 -6.89 -17.55
C ASN A 192 2.41 -5.93 -18.68
N GLY A 193 1.75 -4.78 -18.79
CA GLY A 193 1.92 -3.91 -19.95
C GLY A 193 1.55 -4.62 -21.26
N TRP A 194 1.73 -3.91 -22.37
CA TRP A 194 1.23 -4.35 -23.67
C TRP A 194 2.29 -4.98 -24.57
N LYS A 195 3.55 -4.96 -24.16
CA LYS A 195 4.68 -5.40 -24.96
C LYS A 195 5.60 -6.24 -24.10
N GLU A 196 6.30 -7.17 -24.74
CA GLU A 196 7.38 -7.95 -24.13
C GLU A 196 8.65 -7.13 -23.85
N GLU A 197 8.64 -5.83 -24.18
CA GLU A 197 9.67 -4.88 -23.74
C GLU A 197 9.89 -5.05 -22.22
N GLU A 198 11.15 -5.31 -21.83
CA GLU A 198 11.60 -5.50 -20.44
C GLU A 198 11.07 -6.76 -19.69
N ASN A 199 10.79 -7.88 -20.38
CA ASN A 199 10.40 -9.15 -19.73
C ASN A 199 9.15 -9.01 -18.83
N SER A 200 8.24 -8.11 -19.18
CA SER A 200 7.07 -7.74 -18.39
C SER A 200 6.15 -8.93 -18.06
N PHE A 201 5.79 -9.74 -19.07
CA PHE A 201 5.03 -10.98 -18.92
C PHE A 201 5.74 -11.99 -18.00
N GLN A 202 7.05 -12.18 -18.20
CA GLN A 202 7.85 -13.09 -17.38
C GLN A 202 7.91 -12.60 -15.92
N ARG A 203 8.07 -11.30 -15.69
CA ARG A 203 8.07 -10.67 -14.37
C ARG A 203 6.75 -10.94 -13.65
N ARG A 204 5.61 -10.76 -14.31
CA ARG A 204 4.30 -11.05 -13.71
C ARG A 204 4.09 -12.53 -13.46
N ARG A 205 4.46 -13.42 -14.40
CA ARG A 205 4.37 -14.87 -14.16
C ARG A 205 5.20 -15.30 -12.95
N LYS A 206 6.41 -14.77 -12.80
CA LYS A 206 7.27 -14.99 -11.62
C LYS A 206 6.63 -14.43 -10.34
N TRP A 207 6.02 -13.26 -10.42
CA TRP A 207 5.28 -12.67 -9.30
C TRP A 207 4.11 -13.54 -8.86
N ASP A 208 3.25 -13.95 -9.80
CA ASP A 208 2.07 -14.78 -9.51
C ASP A 208 2.48 -16.13 -8.90
N LYS A 209 3.55 -16.74 -9.42
CA LYS A 209 4.13 -17.97 -8.84
C LYS A 209 4.60 -17.76 -7.40
N ARG A 210 5.34 -16.67 -7.12
CA ARG A 210 5.78 -16.35 -5.75
C ARG A 210 4.58 -16.08 -4.84
N MET A 211 3.54 -15.42 -5.34
CA MET A 211 2.31 -15.17 -4.56
C MET A 211 1.60 -16.46 -4.20
N LEU A 212 1.50 -17.42 -5.13
CA LEU A 212 0.97 -18.76 -4.85
C LEU A 212 1.73 -19.44 -3.71
N GLU A 213 3.07 -19.47 -3.81
CA GLU A 213 3.94 -20.05 -2.77
C GLU A 213 3.75 -19.35 -1.41
N VAL A 214 3.59 -18.03 -1.41
CA VAL A 214 3.36 -17.22 -0.20
C VAL A 214 2.03 -17.54 0.45
N VAL A 215 0.92 -17.56 -0.29
CA VAL A 215 -0.42 -17.77 0.31
C VAL A 215 -0.53 -19.18 0.89
N VAL A 216 0.09 -20.17 0.25
CA VAL A 216 0.16 -21.55 0.77
C VAL A 216 1.01 -21.59 2.04
N ARG A 217 2.20 -20.97 2.02
CA ARG A 217 3.11 -20.95 3.18
C ARG A 217 2.54 -20.21 4.39
N LEU A 218 1.73 -19.17 4.18
CA LEU A 218 1.14 -18.35 5.25
C LEU A 218 -0.19 -18.90 5.79
N SER A 219 -0.61 -20.09 5.37
CA SER A 219 -1.93 -20.67 5.68
C SER A 219 -2.15 -21.08 7.15
N ASP A 220 -1.08 -21.10 7.97
CA ASP A 220 -1.13 -21.40 9.40
C ASP A 220 -1.95 -20.36 10.20
N LYS A 221 -1.97 -19.11 9.74
CA LYS A 221 -2.74 -18.01 10.35
C LYS A 221 -3.66 -17.37 9.30
N PRO A 222 -4.90 -17.00 9.64
CA PRO A 222 -5.80 -16.34 8.71
C PRO A 222 -5.16 -15.14 8.01
N LEU A 223 -5.33 -15.05 6.69
CA LEU A 223 -4.76 -14.01 5.83
C LEU A 223 -5.85 -13.07 5.33
N ILE A 224 -5.58 -11.77 5.36
CA ILE A 224 -6.27 -10.73 4.60
C ILE A 224 -5.24 -10.19 3.59
N TRP A 225 -5.43 -10.47 2.31
CA TRP A 225 -4.60 -9.99 1.21
C TRP A 225 -5.33 -8.88 0.45
N CYS A 226 -4.71 -7.72 0.31
CA CYS A 226 -5.34 -6.55 -0.29
C CYS A 226 -4.36 -5.72 -1.13
N GLY A 227 -4.92 -4.75 -1.85
CA GLY A 227 -4.18 -3.84 -2.72
C GLY A 227 -4.63 -3.91 -4.17
N ASP A 228 -3.93 -3.17 -5.02
CA ASP A 228 -4.03 -3.26 -6.47
C ASP A 228 -3.30 -4.53 -6.95
N LEU A 229 -4.10 -5.54 -7.30
CA LEU A 229 -3.61 -6.85 -7.74
C LEU A 229 -3.45 -6.91 -9.27
N ASN A 230 -3.74 -5.82 -9.99
CA ASN A 230 -3.63 -5.70 -11.45
C ASN A 230 -4.22 -6.93 -12.17
N VAL A 231 -5.41 -7.36 -11.77
CA VAL A 231 -6.17 -8.43 -12.43
C VAL A 231 -7.65 -8.27 -12.14
N SER A 232 -8.52 -8.36 -13.14
CA SER A 232 -9.96 -8.54 -13.01
C SER A 232 -10.25 -10.02 -13.23
N HIS A 233 -10.72 -10.70 -12.19
CA HIS A 233 -10.75 -12.17 -12.15
C HIS A 233 -11.74 -12.75 -13.16
N GLU A 234 -12.96 -12.21 -13.20
CA GLU A 234 -14.04 -12.72 -14.03
C GLU A 234 -14.59 -11.67 -14.99
N GLU A 235 -15.36 -12.09 -16.00
CA GLU A 235 -15.95 -11.14 -16.97
C GLU A 235 -16.89 -10.14 -16.31
N ILE A 236 -17.48 -10.51 -15.17
CA ILE A 236 -18.32 -9.61 -14.37
C ILE A 236 -17.52 -8.45 -13.76
N ASP A 237 -16.19 -8.57 -13.68
CA ASP A 237 -15.27 -7.62 -13.05
C ASP A 237 -14.74 -6.54 -14.01
N VAL A 238 -15.22 -6.53 -15.25
CA VAL A 238 -14.94 -5.45 -16.20
C VAL A 238 -16.22 -4.93 -16.84
N SER A 239 -16.25 -3.63 -17.15
CA SER A 239 -17.46 -3.01 -17.71
C SER A 239 -17.71 -3.40 -19.16
N HIS A 240 -16.66 -3.79 -19.91
CA HIS A 240 -16.74 -4.15 -21.32
C HIS A 240 -15.84 -5.36 -21.64
N PRO A 241 -16.29 -6.59 -21.32
CA PRO A 241 -15.49 -7.81 -21.48
C PRO A 241 -14.91 -7.97 -22.89
N GLU A 242 -15.74 -7.80 -23.92
CA GLU A 242 -15.31 -7.93 -25.32
C GLU A 242 -14.21 -6.93 -25.69
N PHE A 243 -14.35 -5.67 -25.27
CA PHE A 243 -13.34 -4.65 -25.50
C PHE A 243 -12.02 -5.03 -24.85
N PHE A 244 -12.04 -5.42 -23.57
CA PHE A 244 -10.82 -5.75 -22.85
C PHE A 244 -10.18 -7.05 -23.36
N SER A 245 -10.96 -8.08 -23.70
CA SER A 245 -10.43 -9.33 -24.26
C SER A 245 -9.83 -9.15 -25.66
N ALA A 246 -10.35 -8.22 -26.47
CA ALA A 246 -9.87 -7.99 -27.84
C ALA A 246 -8.86 -6.85 -27.96
N ALA A 247 -8.58 -6.11 -26.89
CA ALA A 247 -7.76 -4.92 -26.94
C ALA A 247 -6.32 -5.23 -27.39
N LYS A 248 -5.75 -4.29 -28.15
CA LYS A 248 -4.39 -4.33 -28.71
C LYS A 248 -3.78 -2.93 -28.65
N VAL A 249 -2.45 -2.85 -28.57
CA VAL A 249 -1.71 -1.58 -28.66
C VAL A 249 -0.89 -1.57 -29.93
N ASN A 250 -1.16 -0.58 -30.79
CA ASN A 250 -0.45 -0.35 -32.06
C ASN A 250 -0.35 -1.61 -32.94
N GLY A 251 -1.39 -2.45 -32.93
CA GLY A 251 -1.41 -3.70 -33.68
C GLY A 251 -0.53 -4.82 -33.12
N TYR A 252 0.18 -4.62 -32.02
CA TYR A 252 0.98 -5.67 -31.38
C TYR A 252 0.09 -6.83 -30.92
N VAL A 253 0.58 -8.03 -31.17
CA VAL A 253 -0.03 -9.29 -30.74
C VAL A 253 1.06 -10.05 -29.97
N PRO A 254 0.85 -10.35 -28.68
CA PRO A 254 1.77 -11.18 -27.91
C PRO A 254 2.01 -12.54 -28.56
N PRO A 255 3.20 -13.15 -28.37
CA PRO A 255 3.51 -14.45 -28.95
C PRO A 255 2.58 -15.56 -28.44
N ASN A 256 2.13 -15.48 -27.19
CA ASN A 256 1.17 -16.41 -26.61
C ASN A 256 -0.26 -15.85 -26.70
N LYS A 257 -1.18 -16.62 -27.29
CA LYS A 257 -2.60 -16.24 -27.41
C LYS A 257 -3.27 -15.94 -26.07
N GLU A 258 -2.83 -16.60 -24.98
CA GLU A 258 -3.37 -16.40 -23.64
C GLU A 258 -2.96 -15.07 -22.98
N ASP A 259 -1.96 -14.37 -23.54
CA ASP A 259 -1.51 -13.05 -23.11
C ASP A 259 -2.14 -11.93 -23.95
N CYS A 260 -2.95 -12.26 -24.96
CA CYS A 260 -3.71 -11.28 -25.74
C CYS A 260 -4.82 -10.62 -24.92
N GLY A 261 -5.11 -9.36 -25.27
CA GLY A 261 -6.10 -8.53 -24.58
C GLY A 261 -5.46 -7.53 -23.64
N GLN A 262 -6.30 -6.83 -22.89
CA GLN A 262 -5.92 -5.84 -21.89
C GLN A 262 -5.11 -6.49 -20.76
N PRO A 263 -3.91 -5.97 -20.45
CA PRO A 263 -3.16 -6.33 -19.25
C PRO A 263 -4.01 -6.06 -17.99
N GLY A 264 -4.08 -7.06 -17.12
CA GLY A 264 -5.03 -7.12 -16.03
C GLY A 264 -6.34 -7.84 -16.37
N PHE A 265 -6.56 -8.28 -17.61
CA PHE A 265 -7.73 -9.09 -17.99
C PHE A 265 -7.39 -10.19 -19.00
N THR A 266 -6.11 -10.49 -19.19
CA THR A 266 -5.70 -11.60 -20.06
C THR A 266 -6.14 -12.93 -19.47
N LEU A 267 -6.39 -13.94 -20.33
CA LEU A 267 -6.79 -15.27 -19.86
C LEU A 267 -5.74 -15.89 -18.93
N SER A 268 -4.46 -15.64 -19.21
CA SER A 268 -3.35 -16.19 -18.43
C SER A 268 -3.29 -15.59 -17.01
N GLU A 269 -3.48 -14.28 -16.86
CA GLU A 269 -3.57 -13.61 -15.54
C GLU A 269 -4.76 -14.12 -14.73
N ARG A 270 -5.94 -14.19 -15.35
CA ARG A 270 -7.18 -14.65 -14.71
C ARG A 270 -7.04 -16.07 -14.17
N LYS A 271 -6.52 -16.99 -14.99
CA LYS A 271 -6.27 -18.38 -14.58
C LYS A 271 -5.28 -18.50 -13.42
N ARG A 272 -4.17 -17.76 -13.47
CA ARG A 272 -3.17 -17.78 -12.38
C ARG A 272 -3.74 -17.19 -11.09
N PHE A 273 -4.51 -16.11 -11.19
CA PHE A 273 -5.17 -15.51 -10.03
C PHE A 273 -6.17 -16.49 -9.40
N GLY A 274 -7.03 -17.13 -10.20
CA GLY A 274 -7.94 -18.17 -9.71
C GLY A 274 -7.23 -19.36 -9.04
N ALA A 275 -6.08 -19.78 -9.58
CA ALA A 275 -5.26 -20.82 -8.96
C ALA A 275 -4.71 -20.37 -7.59
N ILE A 276 -4.23 -19.12 -7.47
CA ILE A 276 -3.77 -18.56 -6.19
C ILE A 276 -4.90 -18.57 -5.14
N LEU A 277 -6.10 -18.11 -5.52
CA LEU A 277 -7.25 -18.10 -4.61
C LEU A 277 -7.64 -19.51 -4.15
N LYS A 278 -7.70 -20.46 -5.09
CA LYS A 278 -8.06 -21.85 -4.82
C LYS A 278 -7.06 -22.53 -3.88
N GLU A 279 -5.78 -22.51 -4.22
CA GLU A 279 -4.75 -23.21 -3.43
C GLU A 279 -4.52 -22.54 -2.06
N GLY A 280 -4.68 -21.22 -1.99
CA GLY A 280 -4.59 -20.46 -0.74
C GLY A 280 -5.83 -20.58 0.15
N LYS A 281 -6.92 -21.22 -0.30
CA LYS A 281 -8.23 -21.23 0.38
C LYS A 281 -8.68 -19.81 0.73
N LEU A 282 -8.73 -18.98 -0.30
CA LEU A 282 -9.02 -17.55 -0.20
C LEU A 282 -10.32 -17.21 -0.93
N ILE A 283 -11.04 -16.26 -0.37
CA ILE A 283 -12.32 -15.75 -0.86
C ILE A 283 -12.15 -14.29 -1.24
N ASP A 284 -12.66 -13.92 -2.41
CA ASP A 284 -12.85 -12.51 -2.77
C ASP A 284 -14.02 -11.93 -1.96
N ALA A 285 -13.74 -11.03 -1.02
CA ALA A 285 -14.74 -10.51 -0.09
C ALA A 285 -15.84 -9.70 -0.79
N TYR A 286 -15.49 -8.95 -1.85
CA TYR A 286 -16.47 -8.21 -2.63
C TYR A 286 -17.43 -9.17 -3.34
N ARG A 287 -16.89 -10.18 -4.05
CA ARG A 287 -17.74 -11.18 -4.73
C ARG A 287 -18.40 -12.18 -3.77
N PHE A 288 -17.95 -12.27 -2.53
CA PHE A 288 -18.66 -13.01 -1.51
C PHE A 288 -20.02 -12.38 -1.21
N LEU A 289 -20.08 -11.05 -1.11
CA LEU A 289 -21.29 -10.27 -0.82
C LEU A 289 -22.08 -9.87 -2.08
N HIS A 290 -21.39 -9.45 -3.13
CA HIS A 290 -21.99 -8.87 -4.35
C HIS A 290 -21.86 -9.85 -5.53
N LYS A 291 -22.82 -10.77 -5.65
CA LYS A 291 -22.83 -11.82 -6.69
C LYS A 291 -23.12 -11.29 -8.09
N GLU A 292 -23.89 -10.22 -8.18
CA GLU A 292 -24.35 -9.65 -9.44
C GLU A 292 -23.44 -8.52 -9.93
N ARG A 293 -23.64 -8.11 -11.19
CA ARG A 293 -22.86 -7.03 -11.78
C ARG A 293 -23.45 -5.70 -11.33
N ASP A 294 -22.63 -4.89 -10.70
CA ASP A 294 -22.94 -3.50 -10.39
C ASP A 294 -22.18 -2.58 -11.36
N MET A 295 -22.92 -1.90 -12.25
CA MET A 295 -22.33 -1.00 -13.23
C MET A 295 -21.99 0.38 -12.68
N GLU A 296 -22.49 0.72 -11.50
CA GLU A 296 -22.27 2.01 -10.86
C GLU A 296 -21.07 1.92 -9.92
N HIS A 297 -21.08 0.97 -8.99
CA HIS A 297 -20.07 0.83 -7.93
C HIS A 297 -19.17 -0.41 -8.07
N GLY A 298 -19.38 -1.30 -9.05
CA GLY A 298 -18.68 -2.58 -9.11
C GLY A 298 -17.23 -2.58 -9.60
N PHE A 299 -16.59 -1.41 -9.75
CA PHE A 299 -15.25 -1.29 -10.34
C PHE A 299 -14.35 -0.37 -9.52
N SER A 300 -13.08 -0.73 -9.40
CA SER A 300 -12.11 0.02 -8.60
C SER A 300 -11.22 0.94 -9.43
N TRP A 301 -11.01 0.63 -10.70
CA TRP A 301 -10.26 1.44 -11.66
C TRP A 301 -11.15 1.90 -12.81
N SER A 302 -10.92 3.12 -13.27
CA SER A 302 -11.58 3.65 -14.47
C SER A 302 -10.58 4.30 -15.41
N GLY A 303 -10.76 4.03 -16.69
CA GLY A 303 -10.05 4.71 -17.75
C GLY A 303 -10.33 6.21 -17.75
N ASN A 304 -9.44 6.96 -18.41
CA ASN A 304 -9.55 8.41 -18.51
C ASN A 304 -10.95 8.81 -19.04
N PRO A 305 -11.59 9.86 -18.48
CA PRO A 305 -12.91 10.34 -18.93
C PRO A 305 -12.96 10.78 -20.40
N ILE A 306 -11.82 10.87 -21.08
CA ILE A 306 -11.69 11.23 -22.48
C ILE A 306 -10.96 10.13 -23.27
N GLY A 307 -11.36 9.93 -24.52
CA GLY A 307 -10.70 9.01 -25.46
C GLY A 307 -11.20 7.58 -25.38
N LYS A 308 -10.41 6.64 -25.92
CA LYS A 308 -10.85 5.26 -26.17
C LYS A 308 -11.23 4.45 -24.90
N TYR A 309 -10.74 4.87 -23.73
CA TYR A 309 -11.02 4.22 -22.45
C TYR A 309 -12.14 4.89 -21.66
N ARG A 310 -12.82 5.91 -22.22
CA ARG A 310 -13.94 6.56 -21.55
C ARG A 310 -15.03 5.54 -21.18
N GLY A 311 -15.40 5.49 -19.91
CA GLY A 311 -16.39 4.55 -19.36
C GLY A 311 -15.94 3.09 -19.31
N LYS A 312 -14.69 2.79 -19.68
CA LYS A 312 -14.09 1.46 -19.53
C LYS A 312 -13.51 1.35 -18.12
N ARG A 313 -14.00 0.38 -17.35
CA ARG A 313 -13.70 0.22 -15.93
C ARG A 313 -13.35 -1.22 -15.63
N MET A 314 -12.48 -1.41 -14.64
CA MET A 314 -11.97 -2.72 -14.21
C MET A 314 -11.99 -2.78 -12.68
N ARG A 315 -12.31 -3.94 -12.12
CA ARG A 315 -12.12 -4.23 -10.69
C ARG A 315 -10.78 -4.92 -10.53
N ILE A 316 -9.79 -4.19 -10.02
CA ILE A 316 -8.40 -4.67 -9.87
C ILE A 316 -7.84 -4.47 -8.46
N ASP A 317 -8.60 -3.81 -7.58
CA ASP A 317 -8.28 -3.61 -6.17
C ASP A 317 -9.17 -4.54 -5.33
N TYR A 318 -8.57 -5.24 -4.37
CA TYR A 318 -9.26 -6.33 -3.66
C TYR A 318 -9.07 -6.28 -2.15
N PHE A 319 -10.04 -6.89 -1.46
CA PHE A 319 -9.81 -7.64 -0.24
C PHE A 319 -10.07 -9.12 -0.50
N ILE A 320 -9.00 -9.90 -0.49
CA ILE A 320 -8.99 -11.36 -0.55
C ILE A 320 -8.80 -11.89 0.88
N VAL A 321 -9.73 -12.68 1.37
CA VAL A 321 -9.82 -13.06 2.78
C VAL A 321 -9.76 -14.58 2.91
N SER A 322 -9.00 -15.11 3.87
CA SER A 322 -8.96 -16.54 4.16
C SER A 322 -10.36 -17.08 4.46
N GLU A 323 -10.67 -18.29 3.98
CA GLU A 323 -11.93 -18.98 4.28
C GLU A 323 -12.24 -19.02 5.78
N LYS A 324 -11.23 -19.07 6.65
CA LYS A 324 -11.38 -19.03 8.12
C LYS A 324 -12.01 -17.74 8.66
N LEU A 325 -12.04 -16.67 7.87
CA LEU A 325 -12.64 -15.37 8.23
C LEU A 325 -13.92 -15.09 7.45
N LYS A 326 -14.39 -16.02 6.61
CA LYS A 326 -15.55 -15.84 5.72
C LYS A 326 -16.78 -15.32 6.44
N ASP A 327 -17.17 -15.99 7.52
CA ASP A 327 -18.40 -15.69 8.26
C ASP A 327 -18.27 -14.40 9.10
N ARG A 328 -17.07 -13.80 9.13
CA ARG A 328 -16.82 -12.51 9.73
C ARG A 328 -16.92 -11.36 8.73
N ILE A 329 -17.03 -11.61 7.43
CA ILE A 329 -17.14 -10.54 6.43
C ILE A 329 -18.51 -9.86 6.58
N ILE A 330 -18.54 -8.63 7.08
CA ILE A 330 -19.76 -7.82 7.21
C ILE A 330 -19.99 -7.04 5.92
N GLN A 331 -18.96 -6.36 5.44
CA GLN A 331 -19.07 -5.43 4.32
C GLN A 331 -17.76 -5.37 3.54
N CYS A 332 -17.86 -5.22 2.21
CA CYS A 332 -16.72 -4.94 1.34
C CYS A 332 -17.18 -4.06 0.19
N GLU A 333 -16.84 -2.77 0.20
CA GLU A 333 -17.39 -1.78 -0.75
C GLU A 333 -16.30 -1.13 -1.59
N MET A 334 -16.70 -0.78 -2.81
CA MET A 334 -15.98 0.15 -3.67
C MET A 334 -16.56 1.55 -3.45
N HIS A 335 -15.71 2.55 -3.25
CA HIS A 335 -16.16 3.92 -2.93
C HIS A 335 -16.17 4.86 -4.13
N GLY A 336 -15.91 4.34 -5.33
CA GLY A 336 -15.94 5.07 -6.58
C GLY A 336 -17.21 4.79 -7.37
N HIS A 337 -17.68 5.79 -8.14
CA HIS A 337 -18.80 5.60 -9.04
C HIS A 337 -18.80 6.55 -10.23
N GLY A 338 -19.69 6.27 -11.18
CA GLY A 338 -19.86 7.05 -12.38
C GLY A 338 -18.68 7.01 -13.36
N ILE A 339 -18.86 7.70 -14.49
CA ILE A 339 -17.81 7.94 -15.48
C ILE A 339 -16.97 9.19 -15.16
N GLU A 340 -17.45 10.03 -14.26
CA GLU A 340 -16.84 11.29 -13.85
C GLU A 340 -15.88 11.14 -12.64
N LEU A 341 -15.63 9.89 -12.22
CA LEU A 341 -14.66 9.52 -11.18
C LEU A 341 -14.99 10.10 -9.79
N GLU A 342 -16.28 10.11 -9.43
CA GLU A 342 -16.71 10.49 -8.09
C GLU A 342 -16.20 9.46 -7.06
N GLY A 343 -15.60 9.92 -5.97
CA GLY A 343 -15.00 9.05 -4.95
C GLY A 343 -13.61 8.49 -5.30
N PHE A 344 -12.97 8.93 -6.39
CA PHE A 344 -11.61 8.52 -6.76
C PHE A 344 -10.51 9.43 -6.20
N TYR A 345 -10.87 10.58 -5.62
CA TYR A 345 -9.96 11.55 -5.00
C TYR A 345 -8.78 11.96 -5.90
N GLY A 346 -9.07 12.08 -7.20
CA GLY A 346 -8.13 12.45 -8.26
C GLY A 346 -7.19 11.32 -8.73
N SER A 347 -7.25 10.14 -8.14
CA SER A 347 -6.65 8.92 -8.71
C SER A 347 -7.54 8.39 -9.84
N ASP A 348 -7.04 7.45 -10.61
CA ASP A 348 -7.81 6.59 -11.51
C ASP A 348 -8.31 5.32 -10.82
N HIS A 349 -7.96 5.13 -9.54
CA HIS A 349 -8.52 4.13 -8.65
C HIS A 349 -9.33 4.76 -7.51
N CYS A 350 -10.45 4.13 -7.12
CA CYS A 350 -11.17 4.49 -5.92
C CYS A 350 -10.72 3.65 -4.72
N PRO A 351 -10.92 4.12 -3.47
CA PRO A 351 -10.70 3.29 -2.30
C PRO A 351 -11.67 2.10 -2.26
N VAL A 352 -11.21 1.00 -1.67
CA VAL A 352 -12.02 -0.17 -1.33
C VAL A 352 -11.97 -0.33 0.19
N SER A 353 -13.09 -0.65 0.83
CA SER A 353 -13.14 -0.94 2.27
C SER A 353 -13.52 -2.39 2.55
N LEU A 354 -13.08 -2.89 3.70
CA LEU A 354 -13.53 -4.16 4.29
C LEU A 354 -13.87 -3.93 5.77
N GLU A 355 -15.00 -4.44 6.21
CA GLU A 355 -15.39 -4.52 7.62
C GLU A 355 -15.60 -5.97 8.04
N LEU A 356 -14.97 -6.36 9.15
CA LEU A 356 -15.11 -7.67 9.77
C LEU A 356 -15.84 -7.58 11.11
N SER A 357 -16.62 -8.60 11.44
CA SER A 357 -17.15 -8.78 12.79
C SER A 357 -16.03 -9.12 13.78
N PRO A 358 -16.19 -8.80 15.08
CA PRO A 358 -15.31 -9.31 16.13
C PRO A 358 -15.22 -10.84 16.08
N ALA A 359 -14.09 -11.40 16.53
CA ALA A 359 -13.99 -12.85 16.70
C ALA A 359 -15.01 -13.31 17.77
N SER A 360 -15.69 -14.43 17.51
CA SER A 360 -16.57 -15.04 18.51
C SER A 360 -15.71 -15.63 19.64
N PRO A 361 -16.12 -15.52 20.92
CA PRO A 361 -15.37 -16.09 22.04
C PRO A 361 -15.12 -17.60 21.90
N ASP A 362 -16.00 -18.31 21.18
CA ASP A 362 -16.02 -19.77 21.12
C ASP A 362 -15.18 -20.38 19.98
N SER A 363 -14.52 -19.57 19.13
CA SER A 363 -13.79 -20.08 17.96
C SER A 363 -12.37 -20.57 18.24
N ASN A 364 -11.96 -20.70 19.51
CA ASN A 364 -10.65 -21.23 19.91
C ASN A 364 -10.65 -22.75 20.17
N GLU A 365 -11.79 -23.43 20.03
CA GLU A 365 -11.89 -24.89 20.18
C GLU A 365 -12.63 -25.51 18.99
N SER A 366 -11.90 -25.81 17.92
CA SER A 366 -12.30 -26.84 16.93
C SER A 366 -11.13 -27.24 16.06
#